data_AF-A0A5C7MWW7-F1
#
_entry.id   AF-A0A5C7MWW7-F1
#
_cell.length_a   1.000
_cell.length_b   1.000
_cell.length_c   1.000
_cell.angle_alpha   90.00
_cell.angle_beta   90.00
_cell.angle_gamma   90.00
#
_symmetry.space_group_name_H-M   'P 1'
#
loop_
_entity.id
_entity.type
_entity.pdbx_description
1 polymer ?
#
loop_
_entity_poly.entity_id
_entity_poly.type
_entity_poly.pdbx_seq_one_letter_code
_entity_poly.pdbx_strand_id
1 'polypeptide(L)'
;MKAHRLLRAFPLLLGAALLHAKGSDWDSPGLWNVDSDGLSTLVVQPGKGIDGLRLDLRYTLAGPGARWAQMTRAWTDGPLNGKPLCFVFRSNGAATLEVKIVDADGSNFICRYPLERHGSRWESVVLYKDSFDYGWGGNTTLDRPVKIALAIAGAAESGTLSIDEIGLGRPGLPATPTPEGPRLDPRRHKPGFGFEQRRHR
;
A
#
# COMPACT_ATOMS: atom_id res chain seq x y z
N MET A 1 -5.35 27.05 -42.62
CA MET A 1 -5.65 26.64 -41.23
C MET A 1 -4.63 25.62 -40.78
N LYS A 2 -3.67 26.00 -39.91
CA LYS A 2 -2.66 25.10 -39.35
C LYS A 2 -3.11 24.66 -37.96
N ALA A 3 -3.34 23.35 -37.79
CA ALA A 3 -3.71 22.77 -36.51
C ALA A 3 -2.45 22.59 -35.64
N HIS A 4 -2.37 23.31 -34.52
CA HIS A 4 -1.34 23.12 -33.51
C HIS A 4 -1.63 21.83 -32.72
N ARG A 5 -0.85 20.77 -32.99
CA ARG A 5 -0.75 19.60 -32.13
C ARG A 5 0.05 19.97 -30.88
N LEU A 6 -0.66 20.13 -29.76
CA LEU A 6 -0.05 20.19 -28.43
C LEU A 6 0.53 18.80 -28.11
N LEU A 7 1.84 18.67 -28.24
CA LEU A 7 2.62 17.57 -27.69
C LEU A 7 2.52 17.62 -26.16
N ARG A 8 1.69 16.76 -25.57
CA ARG A 8 1.74 16.49 -24.14
C ARG A 8 3.06 15.76 -23.86
N ALA A 9 3.95 16.42 -23.15
CA ALA A 9 5.14 15.81 -22.59
C ALA A 9 4.71 14.65 -21.68
N PHE A 10 5.10 13.43 -22.04
CA PHE A 10 5.03 12.28 -21.16
C PHE A 10 6.09 12.47 -20.06
N PRO A 11 5.74 12.37 -18.77
CA PRO A 11 6.77 12.22 -17.76
C PRO A 11 7.49 10.89 -18.03
N LEU A 12 8.80 10.98 -18.28
CA LEU A 12 9.67 9.82 -18.31
C LEU A 12 9.50 9.03 -17.01
N LEU A 13 9.32 7.72 -17.13
CA LEU A 13 9.49 6.73 -16.07
C LEU A 13 10.95 6.73 -15.59
N LEU A 14 11.36 7.76 -14.84
CA LEU A 14 12.51 7.70 -13.94
C LEU A 14 11.95 7.40 -12.55
N GLY A 15 11.90 6.13 -12.15
CA GLY A 15 11.47 5.81 -10.78
C GLY A 15 11.62 4.37 -10.32
N ALA A 16 11.47 3.38 -11.21
CA ALA A 16 11.54 1.97 -10.78
C ALA A 16 12.97 1.50 -10.46
N ALA A 17 14.00 2.13 -11.05
CA ALA A 17 15.38 1.64 -10.99
C ALA A 17 16.11 1.85 -9.65
N LEU A 18 15.48 2.47 -8.64
CA LEU A 18 16.13 2.79 -7.35
C LEU A 18 15.44 2.21 -6.12
N LEU A 19 14.35 1.45 -6.29
CA LEU A 19 13.68 0.73 -5.22
C LEU A 19 14.18 -0.71 -5.09
N HIS A 20 15.48 -0.94 -5.27
CA HIS A 20 16.06 -2.23 -4.97
C HIS A 20 16.13 -2.42 -3.45
N ALA A 21 15.16 -3.14 -2.89
CA ALA A 21 15.30 -3.74 -1.57
C ALA A 21 16.39 -4.82 -1.70
N LYS A 22 17.63 -4.48 -1.34
CA LYS A 22 18.78 -5.36 -1.57
C LYS A 22 18.62 -6.65 -0.74
N GLY A 23 18.22 -7.74 -1.40
CA GLY A 23 18.19 -9.08 -0.81
C GLY A 23 16.97 -9.42 0.04
N SER A 24 15.82 -8.76 -0.13
CA SER A 24 14.56 -9.22 0.49
C SER A 24 13.89 -10.28 -0.39
N ASP A 25 13.62 -11.45 0.18
CA ASP A 25 12.86 -12.54 -0.45
C ASP A 25 11.35 -12.37 -0.26
N TRP A 26 10.88 -11.19 0.14
CA TRP A 26 9.50 -10.96 0.61
C TRP A 26 8.47 -11.16 -0.49
N ASP A 27 8.86 -11.20 -1.76
CA ASP A 27 7.98 -11.55 -2.87
C ASP A 27 7.79 -13.07 -3.04
N SER A 28 8.28 -13.87 -2.08
CA SER A 28 8.05 -15.32 -2.03
C SER A 28 6.71 -15.64 -1.35
N PRO A 29 5.76 -16.32 -2.04
CA PRO A 29 4.45 -16.63 -1.46
C PRO A 29 4.52 -17.43 -0.15
N GLY A 30 5.53 -18.29 0.01
CA GLY A 30 5.72 -19.13 1.20
C GLY A 30 6.05 -18.37 2.49
N LEU A 31 6.33 -17.08 2.41
CA LEU A 31 6.57 -16.22 3.58
C LEU A 31 5.29 -15.60 4.15
N TRP A 32 4.17 -15.78 3.46
CA TRP A 32 2.91 -15.11 3.78
C TRP A 32 1.83 -16.12 4.17
N ASN A 33 1.14 -15.81 5.27
CA ASN A 33 -0.07 -16.50 5.68
C ASN A 33 -1.29 -15.73 5.17
N VAL A 34 -2.26 -16.42 4.61
CA VAL A 34 -3.51 -15.82 4.14
C VAL A 34 -4.61 -15.97 5.19
N ASP A 35 -5.41 -14.91 5.35
CA ASP A 35 -6.54 -14.84 6.27
C ASP A 35 -7.67 -13.99 5.68
N SER A 36 -8.91 -14.18 6.12
CA SER A 36 -10.06 -13.42 5.63
C SER A 36 -11.18 -13.30 6.68
N ASP A 37 -12.20 -12.51 6.36
CA ASP A 37 -13.42 -12.40 7.16
C ASP A 37 -14.32 -13.66 7.14
N GLY A 38 -13.85 -14.78 6.58
CA GLY A 38 -14.59 -16.04 6.46
C GLY A 38 -15.60 -16.09 5.32
N LEU A 39 -15.87 -14.97 4.65
CA LEU A 39 -16.73 -14.89 3.46
C LEU A 39 -15.95 -14.52 2.21
N SER A 40 -14.91 -13.72 2.38
CA SER A 40 -14.00 -13.29 1.34
C SER A 40 -12.88 -14.31 1.13
N THR A 41 -12.30 -14.30 -0.06
CA THR A 41 -11.16 -15.16 -0.41
C THR A 41 -10.00 -14.34 -0.93
N LEU A 42 -8.80 -14.84 -0.66
CA LEU A 42 -7.56 -14.35 -1.24
C LEU A 42 -6.71 -15.56 -1.64
N VAL A 43 -6.18 -15.53 -2.85
CA VAL A 43 -5.23 -16.52 -3.34
C VAL A 43 -3.97 -15.77 -3.76
N VAL A 44 -2.84 -16.14 -3.17
CA VAL A 44 -1.53 -15.56 -3.47
C VAL A 44 -0.80 -16.49 -4.44
N GLN A 45 -0.44 -15.97 -5.61
CA GLN A 45 0.30 -16.73 -6.63
C GLN A 45 1.58 -15.99 -7.02
N PRO A 46 2.70 -16.71 -7.25
CA PRO A 46 3.89 -16.08 -7.79
C PRO A 46 3.66 -15.72 -9.27
N GLY A 47 4.19 -14.58 -9.68
CA GLY A 47 4.27 -14.15 -11.08
C GLY A 47 5.68 -13.64 -11.41
N LYS A 48 5.94 -13.40 -12.70
CA LYS A 48 7.18 -12.71 -13.11
C LYS A 48 7.09 -11.23 -12.73
N GLY A 49 8.02 -10.77 -11.89
CA GLY A 49 8.16 -9.39 -11.45
C GLY A 49 8.94 -8.51 -12.42
N ILE A 50 9.20 -7.28 -12.01
CA ILE A 50 10.11 -6.31 -12.62
C ILE A 50 11.54 -6.83 -12.47
N ASP A 51 11.90 -7.25 -11.25
CA ASP A 51 13.08 -8.04 -10.96
C ASP A 51 12.68 -9.27 -10.11
N GLY A 52 12.98 -10.47 -10.59
CA GLY A 52 12.60 -11.71 -9.88
C GLY A 52 11.09 -12.01 -9.85
N LEU A 53 10.57 -12.31 -8.65
CA LEU A 53 9.20 -12.74 -8.42
C LEU A 53 8.34 -11.56 -7.97
N ARG A 54 7.07 -11.56 -8.40
CA ARG A 54 6.03 -10.73 -7.80
C ARG A 54 4.94 -11.60 -7.17
N LEU A 55 4.12 -11.01 -6.33
CA LEU A 55 2.91 -11.62 -5.78
C LEU A 55 1.67 -11.12 -6.51
N ASP A 56 0.91 -12.04 -7.11
CA ASP A 56 -0.42 -11.79 -7.65
C ASP A 56 -1.48 -12.23 -6.61
N LEU A 57 -2.13 -11.23 -6.00
CA LEU A 57 -3.17 -11.38 -4.98
C LEU A 57 -4.54 -11.38 -5.68
N ARG A 58 -5.08 -12.55 -5.97
CA ARG A 58 -6.43 -12.71 -6.55
C ARG A 58 -7.45 -12.78 -5.43
N TYR A 59 -8.38 -11.84 -5.40
CA TYR A 59 -9.33 -11.70 -4.31
C TYR A 59 -10.79 -11.70 -4.78
N THR A 60 -11.66 -12.13 -3.87
CA THR A 60 -13.10 -11.93 -3.94
C THR A 60 -13.57 -11.45 -2.58
N LEU A 61 -14.10 -10.23 -2.52
CA LEU A 61 -14.80 -9.67 -1.36
C LEU A 61 -16.28 -10.01 -1.50
N ALA A 62 -16.86 -10.74 -0.55
CA ALA A 62 -18.20 -11.30 -0.70
C ALA A 62 -19.18 -10.83 0.40
N GLY A 63 -20.42 -10.56 0.00
CA GLY A 63 -21.52 -10.20 0.92
C GLY A 63 -21.65 -8.69 1.17
N PRO A 64 -22.70 -8.27 1.91
CA PRO A 64 -22.95 -6.85 2.18
C PRO A 64 -21.94 -6.28 3.18
N GLY A 65 -21.76 -4.96 3.16
CA GLY A 65 -20.89 -4.24 4.11
C GLY A 65 -19.42 -4.22 3.73
N ALA A 66 -18.57 -3.77 4.66
CA ALA A 66 -17.13 -3.76 4.49
C ALA A 66 -16.56 -5.18 4.69
N ARG A 67 -15.81 -5.64 3.69
CA ARG A 67 -15.22 -6.97 3.59
C ARG A 67 -13.71 -6.88 3.53
N TRP A 68 -13.03 -7.94 3.90
CA TRP A 68 -11.58 -7.99 3.82
C TRP A 68 -11.04 -9.41 3.63
N ALA A 69 -9.90 -9.47 2.92
CA ALA A 69 -8.99 -10.59 2.92
C ALA A 69 -7.56 -10.05 2.94
N GLN A 70 -6.63 -10.75 3.57
CA GLN A 70 -5.27 -10.25 3.77
C GLN A 70 -4.23 -11.35 3.68
N MET A 71 -3.00 -10.96 3.41
CA MET A 71 -1.83 -11.78 3.65
C MET A 71 -0.96 -11.14 4.73
N THR A 72 -0.36 -11.95 5.59
CA THR A 72 0.42 -11.50 6.75
C THR A 72 1.77 -12.19 6.80
N ARG A 73 2.78 -11.49 7.32
CA ARG A 73 4.12 -12.01 7.52
C ARG A 73 4.65 -11.51 8.86
N ALA A 74 5.42 -12.36 9.56
CA ALA A 74 6.13 -11.95 10.76
C ALA A 74 7.14 -10.84 10.43
N TRP A 75 7.22 -9.82 11.27
CA TRP A 75 8.19 -8.75 11.11
C TRP A 75 9.46 -9.09 11.90
N THR A 76 10.59 -9.21 11.21
CA THR A 76 11.86 -9.63 11.81
C THR A 76 12.95 -8.56 11.76
N ASP A 77 12.66 -7.40 11.17
CA ASP A 77 13.66 -6.39 10.83
C ASP A 77 13.87 -5.31 11.92
N GLY A 78 13.28 -5.51 13.09
CA GLY A 78 13.31 -4.54 14.20
C GLY A 78 12.52 -3.25 13.88
N PRO A 79 12.71 -2.16 14.63
CA PRO A 79 11.94 -0.94 14.41
C PRO A 79 12.24 -0.29 13.03
N LEU A 80 11.26 0.45 12.49
CA LEU A 80 11.35 1.24 11.24
C LEU A 80 12.29 2.46 11.32
N ASN A 81 13.45 2.33 11.98
CA ASN A 81 14.41 3.39 12.33
C ASN A 81 15.01 4.10 11.10
N GLY A 82 14.22 4.96 10.45
CA GLY A 82 14.60 5.67 9.22
C GLY A 82 14.63 4.80 7.96
N LYS A 83 14.35 3.49 8.06
CA LYS A 83 14.20 2.60 6.90
C LYS A 83 12.73 2.55 6.48
N PRO A 84 12.36 3.01 5.28
CA PRO A 84 10.98 2.91 4.82
C PRO A 84 10.65 1.48 4.40
N LEU A 85 9.38 1.09 4.53
CA LEU A 85 8.80 -0.02 3.77
C LEU A 85 8.59 0.45 2.33
N CYS A 86 9.11 -0.31 1.38
CA CYS A 86 8.98 -0.05 -0.05
C CYS A 86 8.29 -1.22 -0.73
N PHE A 87 7.54 -0.91 -1.79
CA PHE A 87 7.02 -1.86 -2.76
C PHE A 87 6.54 -1.11 -4.01
N VAL A 88 6.24 -1.85 -5.06
CA VAL A 88 5.46 -1.37 -6.19
C VAL A 88 4.20 -2.20 -6.37
N PHE A 89 3.11 -1.59 -6.82
CA PHE A 89 1.87 -2.32 -7.02
C PHE A 89 1.11 -1.84 -8.26
N ARG A 90 0.18 -2.68 -8.74
CA ARG A 90 -0.85 -2.32 -9.72
C ARG A 90 -2.09 -3.16 -9.48
N SER A 91 -3.27 -2.67 -9.87
CA SER A 91 -4.50 -3.44 -9.72
C SER A 91 -5.46 -3.26 -10.90
N ASN A 92 -6.41 -4.20 -11.02
CA ASN A 92 -7.56 -4.09 -11.91
C ASN A 92 -8.90 -3.98 -11.16
N GLY A 93 -8.90 -3.91 -9.83
CA GLY A 93 -10.10 -3.75 -9.01
C GLY A 93 -10.24 -2.34 -8.42
N ALA A 94 -11.31 -2.13 -7.67
CA ALA A 94 -11.68 -0.86 -7.04
C ALA A 94 -11.64 -0.91 -5.50
N ALA A 95 -11.18 -2.02 -4.93
CA ALA A 95 -11.01 -2.17 -3.49
C ALA A 95 -9.93 -1.21 -2.94
N THR A 96 -9.75 -1.19 -1.62
CA THR A 96 -8.65 -0.50 -0.96
C THR A 96 -7.56 -1.50 -0.56
N LEU A 97 -6.30 -1.19 -0.89
CA LEU A 97 -5.15 -1.82 -0.26
C LEU A 97 -4.89 -1.14 1.09
N GLU A 98 -4.96 -1.89 2.18
CA GLU A 98 -4.50 -1.48 3.49
C GLU A 98 -3.14 -2.13 3.80
N VAL A 99 -2.12 -1.32 4.05
CA VAL A 99 -0.83 -1.77 4.60
C VAL A 99 -0.90 -1.58 6.10
N LYS A 100 -0.73 -2.68 6.85
CA LYS A 100 -0.81 -2.67 8.32
C LYS A 100 0.51 -3.09 8.93
N ILE A 101 0.95 -2.38 9.96
CA ILE A 101 2.01 -2.80 10.87
C ILE A 101 1.37 -3.10 12.22
N VAL A 102 1.61 -4.30 12.74
CA VAL A 102 1.14 -4.71 14.06
C VAL A 102 2.32 -4.69 15.02
N ASP A 103 2.11 -4.01 16.14
CA ASP A 103 3.09 -3.85 17.21
C ASP A 103 2.98 -5.01 18.23
N ALA A 104 4.02 -5.17 19.04
CA ALA A 104 4.14 -6.24 20.05
C ALA A 104 3.01 -6.21 21.09
N ASP A 105 2.42 -5.04 21.36
CA ASP A 105 1.29 -4.88 22.27
C ASP A 105 -0.08 -5.09 21.60
N GLY A 106 -0.10 -5.48 20.33
CA GLY A 106 -1.31 -5.71 19.53
C GLY A 106 -1.88 -4.47 18.83
N SER A 107 -1.22 -3.31 18.95
CA SER A 107 -1.61 -2.10 18.22
C SER A 107 -1.45 -2.28 16.71
N ASN A 108 -2.40 -1.75 15.94
CA ASN A 108 -2.41 -1.80 14.48
C ASN A 108 -2.24 -0.38 13.94
N PHE A 109 -1.28 -0.20 13.04
CA PHE A 109 -1.00 1.05 12.35
C PHE A 109 -1.20 0.86 10.86
N ILE A 110 -1.95 1.74 10.21
CA ILE A 110 -2.56 1.47 8.90
C ILE A 110 -2.30 2.63 7.93
N CYS A 111 -1.96 2.28 6.70
CA CYS A 111 -1.93 3.17 5.55
C CYS A 111 -2.83 2.60 4.45
N ARG A 112 -3.61 3.47 3.76
CA ARG A 112 -4.63 3.04 2.78
C ARG A 112 -4.39 3.60 1.39
N TYR A 113 -4.59 2.75 0.39
CA TYR A 113 -4.50 3.05 -1.03
C TYR A 113 -5.77 2.61 -1.76
N PRO A 114 -6.68 3.54 -2.11
CA PRO A 114 -7.85 3.23 -2.94
C PRO A 114 -7.39 2.83 -4.36
N LEU A 115 -7.55 1.56 -4.73
CA LEU A 115 -6.94 0.98 -5.93
C LEU A 115 -7.50 1.57 -7.23
N GLU A 116 -8.73 2.05 -7.21
CA GLU A 116 -9.39 2.70 -8.34
C GLU A 116 -8.67 3.97 -8.82
N ARG A 117 -7.85 4.59 -7.96
CA ARG A 117 -7.05 5.79 -8.28
C ARG A 117 -5.73 5.48 -8.98
N HIS A 118 -5.28 4.23 -8.93
CA HIS A 118 -3.94 3.82 -9.38
C HIS A 118 -4.00 2.98 -10.67
N GLY A 119 -5.14 2.32 -10.93
CA GLY A 119 -5.36 1.58 -12.18
C GLY A 119 -4.30 0.52 -12.47
N SER A 120 -4.09 0.22 -13.75
CA SER A 120 -3.23 -0.87 -14.20
C SER A 120 -1.74 -0.53 -14.33
N ARG A 121 -1.35 0.69 -13.95
CA ARG A 121 0.06 1.14 -13.97
C ARG A 121 0.75 0.72 -12.70
N TRP A 122 2.05 0.43 -12.81
CA TRP A 122 2.89 0.20 -11.64
C TRP A 122 3.10 1.52 -10.90
N GLU A 123 2.73 1.52 -9.63
CA GLU A 123 2.87 2.65 -8.72
C GLU A 123 3.87 2.31 -7.62
N SER A 124 4.78 3.24 -7.34
CA SER A 124 5.80 3.07 -6.32
C SER A 124 5.36 3.62 -4.98
N VAL A 125 5.57 2.82 -3.93
CA VAL A 125 5.21 3.14 -2.56
C VAL A 125 6.44 3.14 -1.66
N VAL A 126 6.61 4.22 -0.91
CA VAL A 126 7.66 4.40 0.11
C VAL A 126 6.99 4.91 1.39
N LEU A 127 6.92 4.05 2.40
CA LEU A 127 6.23 4.29 3.67
C LEU A 127 7.23 4.32 4.83
N TYR A 128 7.38 5.49 5.44
CA TYR A 128 8.02 5.65 6.74
C TYR A 128 7.05 5.37 7.88
N LYS A 129 7.58 5.22 9.11
CA LYS A 129 6.78 5.11 10.34
C LYS A 129 5.65 6.16 10.42
N ASP A 130 5.95 7.40 10.03
CA ASP A 130 4.98 8.52 10.04
C ASP A 130 3.90 8.47 8.95
N SER A 131 3.96 7.47 8.06
CA SER A 131 2.97 7.26 6.99
C SER A 131 1.78 6.42 7.47
N PHE A 132 1.90 5.80 8.65
CA PHE A 132 0.85 4.95 9.21
C PHE A 132 0.07 5.70 10.29
N ASP A 133 -1.26 5.63 10.22
CA ASP A 133 -2.16 6.12 11.26
C ASP A 133 -2.44 5.02 12.28
N TYR A 134 -2.63 5.39 13.54
CA TYR A 134 -3.16 4.44 14.53
C TYR A 134 -4.56 3.97 14.11
N GLY A 135 -4.73 2.65 14.03
CA GLY A 135 -6.00 1.99 13.75
C GLY A 135 -6.72 1.61 15.04
N TRP A 136 -6.18 0.64 15.78
CA TRP A 136 -6.79 0.10 17.01
C TRP A 136 -5.78 -0.76 17.80
N GLY A 137 -6.16 -1.17 19.02
CA GLY A 137 -5.37 -2.06 19.88
C GLY A 137 -4.36 -1.31 20.75
N GLY A 138 -3.81 -2.00 21.77
CA GLY A 138 -2.72 -1.52 22.63
C GLY A 138 -2.67 0.00 22.89
N ASN A 139 -1.58 0.63 22.46
CA ASN A 139 -1.30 2.05 22.58
C ASN A 139 -1.08 2.75 21.22
N THR A 140 -0.97 4.09 21.22
CA THR A 140 -0.89 4.89 19.98
C THR A 140 0.53 5.09 19.44
N THR A 141 1.51 4.32 19.91
CA THR A 141 2.93 4.44 19.52
C THR A 141 3.39 3.19 18.80
N LEU A 142 3.95 3.36 17.59
CA LEU A 142 4.57 2.26 16.84
C LEU A 142 6.05 2.11 17.24
N ASP A 143 6.39 1.18 18.12
CA ASP A 143 7.73 1.02 18.69
C ASP A 143 8.42 -0.33 18.38
N ARG A 144 7.70 -1.45 18.42
CA ARG A 144 8.26 -2.80 18.25
C ARG A 144 7.42 -3.64 17.28
N PRO A 145 7.44 -3.31 15.97
CA PRO A 145 6.72 -4.07 14.96
C PRO A 145 7.00 -5.58 15.04
N VAL A 146 5.95 -6.39 15.05
CA VAL A 146 6.04 -7.87 15.07
C VAL A 146 5.38 -8.53 13.88
N LYS A 147 4.54 -7.80 13.12
CA LYS A 147 3.87 -8.34 11.93
C LYS A 147 3.53 -7.23 10.94
N ILE A 148 3.60 -7.56 9.65
CA ILE A 148 3.04 -6.76 8.55
C ILE A 148 1.86 -7.51 7.94
N ALA A 149 0.82 -6.77 7.55
CA ALA A 149 -0.28 -7.29 6.75
C ALA A 149 -0.52 -6.41 5.53
N LEU A 150 -0.81 -7.06 4.41
CA LEU A 150 -1.31 -6.44 3.19
C LEU A 150 -2.74 -6.94 3.00
N ALA A 151 -3.70 -6.08 3.30
CA ALA A 151 -5.12 -6.39 3.24
C ALA A 151 -5.78 -5.72 2.04
N ILE A 152 -6.72 -6.42 1.42
CA ILE A 152 -7.63 -5.88 0.42
C ILE A 152 -8.99 -5.77 1.11
N ALA A 153 -9.51 -4.55 1.18
CA ALA A 153 -10.75 -4.26 1.89
C ALA A 153 -11.69 -3.37 1.06
N GLY A 154 -13.00 -3.58 1.17
CA GLY A 154 -13.95 -2.85 0.35
C GLY A 154 -15.35 -3.45 0.36
N ALA A 155 -16.16 -3.01 -0.60
CA ALA A 155 -17.47 -3.60 -0.89
C ALA A 155 -17.30 -4.93 -1.66
N ALA A 156 -18.41 -5.58 -1.99
CA ALA A 156 -18.39 -6.82 -2.75
C ALA A 156 -17.84 -6.61 -4.18
N GLU A 157 -16.73 -7.27 -4.49
CA GLU A 157 -16.08 -7.22 -5.80
C GLU A 157 -15.04 -8.35 -5.92
N SER A 158 -14.49 -8.54 -7.12
CA SER A 158 -13.34 -9.42 -7.35
C SER A 158 -12.30 -8.69 -8.17
N GLY A 159 -11.03 -8.99 -7.92
CA GLY A 159 -9.93 -8.38 -8.64
C GLY A 159 -8.60 -9.08 -8.40
N THR A 160 -7.56 -8.48 -8.98
CA THR A 160 -6.17 -8.86 -8.79
C THR A 160 -5.38 -7.62 -8.41
N LEU A 161 -4.59 -7.75 -7.35
CA LEU A 161 -3.55 -6.80 -6.97
C LEU A 161 -2.21 -7.47 -7.20
N SER A 162 -1.38 -6.93 -8.09
CA SER A 162 0.01 -7.38 -8.24
C SER A 162 0.89 -6.49 -7.38
N ILE A 163 1.73 -7.07 -6.54
CA ILE A 163 2.71 -6.36 -5.69
C ILE A 163 4.08 -6.98 -5.93
N ASP A 164 5.10 -6.14 -5.97
CA ASP A 164 6.48 -6.50 -6.29
C ASP A 164 7.45 -5.64 -5.48
N GLU A 165 8.71 -6.06 -5.39
CA GLU A 165 9.80 -5.34 -4.70
C GLU A 165 9.47 -5.02 -3.23
N ILE A 166 8.78 -5.93 -2.53
CA ILE A 166 8.42 -5.68 -1.12
C ILE A 166 9.69 -5.77 -0.27
N GLY A 167 9.95 -4.75 0.55
CA GLY A 167 11.04 -4.83 1.52
C GLY A 167 11.37 -3.51 2.18
N LEU A 168 12.50 -3.47 2.88
CA LEU A 168 13.02 -2.24 3.49
C LEU A 168 13.92 -1.49 2.52
N GLY A 169 13.57 -0.23 2.27
CA GLY A 169 14.35 0.69 1.46
C GLY A 169 15.50 1.35 2.25
N ARG A 170 16.28 2.16 1.53
CA ARG A 170 17.33 2.98 2.14
C ARG A 170 16.72 4.23 2.80
N PRO A 171 17.30 4.73 3.90
CA PRO A 171 16.92 6.02 4.46
C PRO A 171 17.06 7.16 3.44
N GLY A 172 16.18 8.17 3.54
CA GLY A 172 16.21 9.36 2.68
C GLY A 172 15.49 9.24 1.33
N LEU A 173 14.83 8.12 1.05
CA LEU A 173 13.95 8.03 -0.12
C LEU A 173 12.75 8.99 0.03
N PRO A 174 12.30 9.65 -1.05
CA PRO A 174 11.10 10.48 -0.99
C PRO A 174 9.88 9.64 -0.59
N ALA A 175 9.20 10.03 0.50
CA ALA A 175 7.99 9.35 0.95
C ALA A 175 6.87 9.50 -0.10
N THR A 176 6.13 8.42 -0.34
CA THR A 176 4.94 8.48 -1.20
C THR A 176 3.84 9.22 -0.44
N PRO A 177 3.23 10.27 -1.00
CA PRO A 177 2.09 10.93 -0.38
C PRO A 177 0.96 9.92 -0.15
N THR A 178 0.41 9.91 1.06
CA THR A 178 -0.74 9.05 1.35
C THR A 178 -2.01 9.66 0.74
N PRO A 179 -2.89 8.86 0.09
CA PRO A 179 -4.11 9.37 -0.56
C PRO A 179 -5.09 10.10 0.35
N GLU A 180 -5.01 9.88 1.67
CA GLU A 180 -5.83 10.58 2.67
C GLU A 180 -5.37 12.02 2.94
N GLY A 181 -4.27 12.48 2.33
CA GLY A 181 -3.79 13.86 2.42
C GLY A 181 -2.80 14.11 3.55
N PRO A 182 -2.26 15.34 3.64
CA PRO A 182 -1.15 15.64 4.54
C PRO A 182 -1.60 15.75 6.01
N ARG A 183 -0.84 15.07 6.88
CA ARG A 183 -1.11 14.73 8.29
C ARG A 183 -1.54 15.88 9.22
N LEU A 184 -1.07 17.10 9.04
CA LEU A 184 -1.43 18.26 9.88
C LEU A 184 -2.76 18.94 9.51
N ASP A 185 -3.50 18.44 8.51
CA ASP A 185 -4.82 18.99 8.18
C ASP A 185 -5.90 18.25 9.01
N PRO A 186 -6.52 18.87 10.04
CA PRO A 186 -7.60 18.27 10.84
C PRO A 186 -8.86 17.98 10.01
N ARG A 187 -8.82 18.37 8.74
CA ARG A 187 -9.91 18.51 7.80
C ARG A 187 -9.65 17.67 6.54
N ARG A 188 -8.67 16.76 6.59
CA ARG A 188 -8.23 15.86 5.50
C ARG A 188 -9.33 14.97 4.90
N HIS A 189 -10.39 14.68 5.65
CA HIS A 189 -11.51 13.84 5.19
C HIS A 189 -12.53 14.57 4.29
N LYS A 190 -12.34 15.86 4.00
CA LYS A 190 -13.24 16.58 3.07
C LYS A 190 -12.61 16.71 1.68
N PRO A 191 -13.40 16.75 0.60
CA PRO A 191 -12.89 16.94 -0.75
C PRO A 191 -12.01 18.21 -0.87
N GLY A 192 -10.82 18.10 -1.47
CA GLY A 192 -9.85 19.19 -1.68
C GLY A 192 -8.41 18.86 -1.22
N PHE A 193 -7.44 19.74 -1.48
CA PHE A 193 -6.04 19.60 -1.01
C PHE A 193 -5.60 20.83 -0.20
N GLY A 194 -4.84 20.62 0.89
CA GLY A 194 -4.01 21.67 1.53
C GLY A 194 -4.31 22.00 3.00
N PHE A 195 -3.30 22.53 3.71
CA PHE A 195 -3.28 22.76 5.16
C PHE A 195 -4.21 23.84 5.74
N GLU A 196 -4.77 24.72 4.90
CA GLU A 196 -5.90 25.64 5.11
C GLU A 196 -5.86 26.55 3.86
N GLN A 197 -6.88 26.75 3.02
CA GLN A 197 -8.30 26.82 3.21
C GLN A 197 -8.99 26.36 1.92
N ARG A 198 -10.01 25.51 2.11
CA ARG A 198 -11.04 25.14 1.15
C ARG A 198 -11.63 26.40 0.51
N ARG A 199 -11.43 26.59 -0.79
CA ARG A 199 -12.04 27.71 -1.50
C ARG A 199 -13.53 27.39 -1.74
N HIS A 200 -14.37 28.11 -0.98
CA HIS A 200 -15.74 28.60 -1.26
C HIS A 200 -16.62 27.75 -2.20
N ARG A 201 -17.88 27.40 -1.90
CA ARG A 201 -18.96 28.06 -1.15
C ARG A 201 -19.99 26.99 -0.83
#